data_AF-A0A248YVY4-F1
#
_entry.id   AF-A0A248YVY4-F1
#
_cell.length_a   1.000
_cell.length_b   1.000
_cell.length_c   1.000
_cell.angle_alpha   90.00
_cell.angle_beta   90.00
_cell.angle_gamma   90.00
#
_symmetry.space_group_name_H-M   'P 1'
#
loop_
_entity.id
_entity.type
_entity.pdbx_description
1 polymer ?
#
loop_
_entity_poly.entity_id
_entity_poly.type
_entity_poly.pdbx_seq_one_letter_code
_entity_poly.pdbx_strand_id
1 'polypeptide(L)'
;MGHLGITPHHLAHRQKPVAFVDLVHGGRTYQNLFHLLRGWISEERAAWSVIRTKLRFIGITARTKTSPNTWRWYQAAPWAAYLPRNALVSVSLGQRVWGYLADHQHKITRSFPVNRWLDQDTRLPARDPTALAALAEAVSLVAHGRSPEGRTALTAAITDEPTMHQPWLRFLVTELRRPTTSRQG
;
A
#
# COMPACT_ATOMS: atom_id res chain seq x y z
N MET A 1 10.40 2.56 -12.02
CA MET A 1 9.46 1.54 -12.53
C MET A 1 10.17 0.23 -12.92
N GLY A 2 11.25 0.27 -13.73
CA GLY A 2 12.00 -0.92 -14.16
C GLY A 2 12.47 -1.86 -13.04
N HIS A 3 13.16 -1.30 -12.03
CA HIS A 3 13.68 -2.05 -10.88
C HIS A 3 12.59 -2.57 -9.91
N LEU A 4 11.36 -2.05 -9.98
CA LEU A 4 10.24 -2.50 -9.15
C LEU A 4 9.44 -3.64 -9.79
N GLY A 5 9.76 -4.03 -11.03
CA GLY A 5 9.00 -5.06 -11.75
C GLY A 5 7.63 -4.59 -12.27
N ILE A 6 7.42 -3.27 -12.43
CA ILE A 6 6.11 -2.66 -12.77
C ILE A 6 6.04 -2.23 -14.26
N THR A 7 6.96 -2.67 -15.10
CA THR A 7 6.93 -2.42 -16.56
C THR A 7 5.87 -3.29 -17.24
N PRO A 8 5.28 -2.90 -18.39
CA PRO A 8 4.29 -3.73 -19.09
C PRO A 8 4.78 -5.17 -19.34
N HIS A 9 6.04 -5.33 -19.73
CA HIS A 9 6.68 -6.65 -19.89
C HIS A 9 6.67 -7.47 -18.58
N HIS A 10 7.19 -6.95 -17.48
CA HIS A 10 7.17 -7.67 -16.19
C HIS A 10 5.75 -7.90 -15.69
N LEU A 11 4.86 -6.93 -15.94
CA LEU A 11 3.48 -7.02 -15.56
C LEU A 11 2.78 -8.19 -16.25
N ALA A 12 3.07 -8.45 -17.53
CA ALA A 12 2.47 -9.55 -18.29
C ALA A 12 2.95 -10.94 -17.83
N HIS A 13 4.21 -11.08 -17.42
CA HIS A 13 4.83 -12.37 -17.16
C HIS A 13 4.84 -12.80 -15.68
N ARG A 14 4.42 -11.93 -14.76
CA ARG A 14 4.48 -12.29 -13.34
C ARG A 14 3.47 -13.38 -12.96
N GLN A 15 3.89 -14.21 -12.00
CA GLN A 15 3.03 -15.24 -11.43
C GLN A 15 1.94 -14.63 -10.52
N LYS A 16 2.33 -13.77 -9.57
CA LYS A 16 1.43 -13.18 -8.56
C LYS A 16 1.09 -11.72 -8.87
N PRO A 17 -0.16 -11.26 -8.67
CA PRO A 17 -0.52 -9.85 -8.84
C PRO A 17 0.38 -8.88 -8.06
N VAL A 18 0.57 -7.67 -8.59
CA VAL A 18 1.16 -6.55 -7.83
C VAL A 18 0.04 -5.84 -7.09
N ALA A 19 0.29 -5.49 -5.82
CA ALA A 19 -0.63 -4.70 -5.02
C ALA A 19 -0.06 -3.30 -4.81
N PHE A 20 -0.84 -2.30 -5.22
CA PHE A 20 -0.66 -0.91 -4.82
C PHE A 20 -1.49 -0.68 -3.57
N VAL A 21 -0.85 -0.25 -2.49
CA VAL A 21 -1.48 -0.06 -1.17
C VAL A 21 -1.24 1.39 -0.76
N ASP A 22 -2.30 2.09 -0.36
CA ASP A 22 -2.26 3.51 -0.03
C ASP A 22 -3.38 3.88 0.94
N LEU A 23 -3.19 4.95 1.72
CA LEU A 23 -4.26 5.56 2.50
C LEU A 23 -5.16 6.39 1.58
N VAL A 24 -6.45 6.07 1.55
CA VAL A 24 -7.37 6.62 0.56
C VAL A 24 -8.41 7.52 1.23
N HIS A 25 -8.34 8.81 0.90
CA HIS A 25 -9.40 9.78 1.18
C HIS A 25 -10.44 9.84 0.03
N GLY A 26 -10.00 9.78 -1.24
CA GLY A 26 -10.89 9.97 -2.40
C GLY A 26 -10.50 9.25 -3.71
N GLY A 27 -9.48 8.40 -3.70
CA GLY A 27 -9.14 7.51 -4.83
C GLY A 27 -8.39 8.15 -6.01
N ARG A 28 -8.18 9.47 -6.02
CA ARG A 28 -7.54 10.20 -7.15
C ARG A 28 -6.11 9.71 -7.46
N THR A 29 -5.32 9.40 -6.45
CA THR A 29 -3.96 8.85 -6.63
C THR A 29 -3.99 7.57 -7.45
N TYR A 30 -4.91 6.65 -7.14
CA TYR A 30 -5.05 5.41 -7.89
C TYR A 30 -5.61 5.61 -9.28
N GLN A 31 -6.52 6.56 -9.48
CA GLN A 31 -6.98 6.92 -10.83
C GLN A 31 -5.80 7.38 -11.70
N ASN A 32 -4.97 8.30 -11.21
CA ASN A 32 -3.82 8.80 -11.95
C ASN A 32 -2.82 7.68 -12.25
N LEU A 33 -2.52 6.83 -11.27
CA LEU A 33 -1.64 5.67 -11.45
C LEU A 33 -2.20 4.69 -12.48
N PHE A 34 -3.51 4.40 -12.44
CA PHE A 34 -4.15 3.53 -13.42
C PHE A 34 -4.01 4.10 -14.83
N HIS A 35 -4.29 5.38 -15.04
CA HIS A 35 -4.19 5.99 -16.37
C HIS A 35 -2.76 5.98 -16.90
N LEU A 36 -1.77 6.26 -16.04
CA LEU A 36 -0.36 6.17 -16.40
C LEU A 36 0.00 4.75 -16.85
N LEU A 37 -0.35 3.73 -16.07
CA LEU A 37 -0.08 2.33 -16.42
C LEU A 37 -0.82 1.92 -17.69
N ARG A 38 -2.09 2.31 -17.84
CA ARG A 38 -2.89 1.96 -19.00
C ARG A 38 -2.36 2.61 -20.28
N GLY A 39 -1.91 3.86 -20.20
CA GLY A 39 -1.24 4.56 -21.29
C GLY A 39 0.03 3.83 -21.72
N TRP A 40 0.93 3.57 -20.77
CA TRP A 40 2.19 2.88 -21.04
C TRP A 40 1.99 1.47 -21.63
N ILE A 41 1.04 0.69 -21.11
CA ILE A 41 0.68 -0.63 -21.67
C ILE A 41 0.17 -0.51 -23.11
N SER A 42 -0.57 0.57 -23.42
CA SER A 42 -1.07 0.84 -24.77
C SER A 42 0.07 1.18 -25.73
N GLU A 43 0.99 2.03 -25.30
CA GLU A 43 2.15 2.47 -26.08
C GLU A 43 3.05 1.27 -26.42
N GLU A 44 3.31 0.39 -25.46
CA GLU A 44 4.10 -0.83 -25.68
C GLU A 44 3.31 -2.00 -26.31
N ARG A 45 2.02 -1.79 -26.64
CA ARG A 45 1.12 -2.83 -27.19
C ARG A 45 1.11 -4.13 -26.37
N ALA A 46 1.29 -4.02 -25.05
CA ALA A 46 1.34 -5.17 -24.17
C ALA A 46 -0.07 -5.75 -23.91
N ALA A 47 -0.13 -7.03 -23.56
CA ALA A 47 -1.38 -7.78 -23.42
C ALA A 47 -2.24 -7.30 -22.22
N TRP A 48 -3.06 -6.27 -22.43
CA TRP A 48 -3.94 -5.69 -21.40
C TRP A 48 -4.86 -6.73 -20.74
N SER A 49 -5.40 -7.66 -21.53
CA SER A 49 -6.29 -8.73 -21.06
C SER A 49 -5.64 -9.58 -19.97
N VAL A 50 -4.33 -9.80 -20.06
CA VAL A 50 -3.51 -10.49 -19.05
C VAL A 50 -3.17 -9.53 -17.91
N ILE A 51 -2.59 -8.37 -18.23
CA ILE A 51 -2.05 -7.44 -17.22
C ILE A 51 -3.12 -6.99 -16.22
N ARG A 52 -4.36 -6.72 -16.66
CA ARG A 52 -5.45 -6.27 -15.77
C ARG A 52 -5.75 -7.26 -14.65
N THR A 53 -5.54 -8.56 -14.89
CA THR A 53 -5.76 -9.61 -13.87
C THR A 53 -4.66 -9.62 -12.81
N LYS A 54 -3.53 -8.99 -13.10
CA LYS A 54 -2.34 -8.93 -12.26
C LYS A 54 -2.25 -7.61 -11.48
N LEU A 55 -3.20 -6.69 -11.60
CA LEU A 55 -3.21 -5.45 -10.81
C LEU A 55 -4.14 -5.59 -9.60
N ARG A 56 -3.70 -5.09 -8.44
CA ARG A 56 -4.52 -4.90 -7.23
C ARG A 56 -4.31 -3.48 -6.70
N PHE A 57 -5.39 -2.85 -6.28
CA PHE A 57 -5.41 -1.56 -5.60
C PHE A 57 -6.14 -1.75 -4.26
N ILE A 58 -5.41 -1.53 -3.17
CA ILE A 58 -5.87 -1.77 -1.81
C ILE A 58 -5.90 -0.44 -1.07
N GLY A 59 -7.10 0.13 -0.97
CA GLY A 59 -7.29 1.39 -0.25
C GLY A 59 -7.46 1.16 1.24
N ILE A 60 -6.60 1.78 2.03
CA ILE A 60 -6.74 1.85 3.49
C ILE A 60 -7.66 3.04 3.81
N THR A 61 -8.86 2.76 4.31
CA THR A 61 -9.92 3.77 4.54
C THR A 61 -10.24 3.93 6.02
N ALA A 62 -10.79 5.07 6.41
CA ALA A 62 -11.39 5.22 7.73
C ALA A 62 -12.61 4.28 7.86
N ARG A 63 -12.70 3.56 8.97
CA ARG A 63 -13.85 2.71 9.30
C ARG A 63 -15.05 3.61 9.56
N THR A 64 -16.11 3.38 8.81
CA THR A 64 -17.42 4.01 8.99
C THR A 64 -18.44 2.98 9.46
N LYS A 65 -19.69 3.39 9.69
CA LYS A 65 -20.78 2.46 10.01
C LYS A 65 -20.92 1.44 8.89
N THR A 66 -21.05 0.16 9.27
CA THR A 66 -21.28 -0.93 8.31
C THR A 66 -22.72 -0.84 7.81
N SER A 67 -22.89 -0.65 6.51
CA SER A 67 -24.18 -0.57 5.82
C SER A 67 -24.02 -1.12 4.40
N PRO A 68 -25.08 -1.69 3.79
CA PRO A 68 -25.06 -2.02 2.35
C PRO A 68 -24.66 -0.83 1.47
N ASN A 69 -24.90 0.40 1.95
CA ASN A 69 -24.59 1.66 1.26
C ASN A 69 -23.27 2.29 1.72
N THR A 70 -22.40 1.56 2.43
CA THR A 70 -21.10 2.09 2.83
C THR A 70 -20.29 2.48 1.58
N TRP A 71 -19.99 3.77 1.49
CA TRP A 71 -19.22 4.36 0.41
C TRP A 71 -17.90 3.63 0.21
N ARG A 72 -17.58 3.30 -1.04
CA ARG A 72 -16.28 2.74 -1.43
C ARG A 72 -15.55 3.74 -2.31
N TRP A 73 -14.26 3.91 -2.06
CA TRP A 73 -13.41 4.86 -2.77
C TRP A 73 -13.33 4.64 -4.30
N TYR A 74 -13.68 3.44 -4.77
CA TYR A 74 -13.73 3.11 -6.20
C TYR A 74 -15.15 3.09 -6.79
N GLN A 75 -16.21 3.28 -6.00
CA GLN A 75 -17.59 3.09 -6.46
C GLN A 75 -18.01 4.07 -7.55
N ALA A 76 -17.56 5.32 -7.46
CA ALA A 76 -17.82 6.36 -8.45
C ALA A 76 -16.65 6.55 -9.44
N ALA A 77 -15.69 5.62 -9.49
CA ALA A 77 -14.48 5.76 -10.28
C ALA A 77 -14.61 5.00 -11.61
N PRO A 78 -14.80 5.66 -12.77
CA PRO A 78 -15.08 4.97 -14.04
C PRO A 78 -14.00 3.96 -14.44
N TRP A 79 -12.74 4.23 -14.05
CA TRP A 79 -11.62 3.34 -14.33
C TRP A 79 -11.71 1.97 -13.65
N ALA A 80 -12.48 1.87 -12.55
CA ALA A 80 -12.70 0.62 -11.83
C ALA A 80 -13.32 -0.47 -12.72
N ALA A 81 -14.16 -0.08 -13.68
CA ALA A 81 -14.85 -1.00 -14.59
C ALA A 81 -13.89 -1.75 -15.53
N TYR A 82 -12.67 -1.26 -15.74
CA TYR A 82 -11.66 -1.92 -16.58
C TYR A 82 -10.94 -3.07 -15.85
N LEU A 83 -11.14 -3.20 -14.55
CA LEU A 83 -10.46 -4.19 -13.71
C LEU A 83 -11.44 -5.26 -13.20
N PRO A 84 -10.95 -6.47 -12.92
CA PRO A 84 -11.73 -7.47 -12.20
C PRO A 84 -12.19 -6.96 -10.83
N ARG A 85 -13.36 -7.42 -10.34
CA ARG A 85 -13.92 -6.97 -9.05
C ARG A 85 -12.98 -7.20 -7.86
N ASN A 86 -12.21 -8.29 -7.87
CA ASN A 86 -11.23 -8.58 -6.81
C ASN A 86 -9.95 -7.75 -6.91
N ALA A 87 -9.84 -6.87 -7.91
CA ALA A 87 -8.71 -5.96 -8.04
C ALA A 87 -8.79 -4.75 -7.13
N LEU A 88 -9.97 -4.45 -6.59
CA LEU A 88 -10.24 -3.24 -5.82
C LEU A 88 -10.70 -3.65 -4.42
N VAL A 89 -9.82 -3.45 -3.44
CA VAL A 89 -10.04 -3.89 -2.06
C VAL A 89 -9.99 -2.68 -1.15
N SER A 90 -10.84 -2.69 -0.11
CA SER A 90 -10.79 -1.72 0.97
C SER A 90 -10.40 -2.43 2.26
N VAL A 91 -9.48 -1.84 3.01
CA VAL A 91 -9.11 -2.27 4.36
C VAL A 91 -9.40 -1.10 5.30
N SER A 92 -10.29 -1.28 6.26
CA SER A 92 -10.71 -0.17 7.13
C SER A 92 -9.92 -0.14 8.44
N LEU A 93 -9.39 1.03 8.80
CA LEU A 93 -8.78 1.30 10.11
C LEU A 93 -9.73 2.12 10.99
N GLY A 94 -9.62 1.98 12.32
CA GLY A 94 -10.36 2.85 13.24
C GLY A 94 -10.09 4.33 12.95
N GLN A 95 -11.11 5.19 13.06
CA GLN A 95 -11.05 6.58 12.61
C GLN A 95 -9.87 7.36 13.21
N ARG A 96 -9.53 7.12 14.49
CA ARG A 96 -8.37 7.75 15.14
C ARG A 96 -7.04 7.33 14.53
N VAL A 97 -6.85 6.03 14.28
CA VAL A 97 -5.62 5.51 13.66
C VAL A 97 -5.51 6.00 12.23
N TRP A 98 -6.62 5.96 11.49
CA TRP A 98 -6.65 6.46 10.12
C TRP A 98 -6.32 7.97 10.08
N GLY A 99 -6.97 8.79 10.92
CA GLY A 99 -6.74 10.23 10.97
C GLY A 99 -5.33 10.60 11.46
N TYR A 100 -4.75 9.80 12.36
CA TYR A 100 -3.34 9.95 12.71
C TYR A 100 -2.46 9.77 11.47
N LEU A 101 -2.59 8.65 10.78
CA LEU A 101 -1.76 8.33 9.62
C LEU A 101 -2.05 9.24 8.42
N ALA A 102 -3.28 9.71 8.23
CA ALA A 102 -3.65 10.53 7.09
C ALA A 102 -3.28 12.00 7.29
N ASP A 103 -3.60 12.56 8.47
CA ASP A 103 -3.64 14.01 8.68
C ASP A 103 -2.57 14.52 9.64
N HIS A 104 -2.11 13.70 10.60
CA HIS A 104 -1.26 14.17 11.71
C HIS A 104 0.17 13.68 11.62
N GLN A 105 0.40 12.46 11.13
CA GLN A 105 1.73 11.90 10.96
C GLN A 105 2.45 12.67 9.86
N HIS A 106 3.49 13.41 10.26
CA HIS A 106 4.29 14.18 9.33
C HIS A 106 4.96 13.25 8.29
N LYS A 107 4.86 13.63 7.02
CA LYS A 107 5.37 12.83 5.90
C LYS A 107 6.86 13.10 5.71
N ILE A 108 7.67 12.05 5.76
CA ILE A 108 9.12 12.13 5.50
C ILE A 108 9.46 12.50 4.04
N THR A 109 8.50 12.31 3.13
CA THR A 109 8.62 12.69 1.72
C THR A 109 7.74 13.90 1.42
N ARG A 110 8.32 14.91 0.76
CA ARG A 110 7.57 16.06 0.27
C ARG A 110 6.64 15.64 -0.87
N SER A 111 5.51 16.33 -0.98
CA SER A 111 4.66 16.24 -2.17
C SER A 111 5.49 16.60 -3.41
N PHE A 112 5.36 15.79 -4.47
CA PHE A 112 6.06 15.92 -5.74
C PHE A 112 5.10 16.17 -6.93
N PRO A 113 4.33 17.27 -6.90
CA PRO A 113 3.47 17.67 -8.02
C PRO A 113 4.30 18.07 -9.26
N VAL A 114 3.63 18.18 -10.41
CA VAL A 114 4.25 18.50 -11.71
C VAL A 114 5.13 19.75 -11.67
N ASN A 115 4.70 20.81 -10.97
CA ASN A 115 5.49 22.04 -10.83
C ASN A 115 6.76 21.89 -9.98
N ARG A 116 6.98 20.75 -9.32
CA ARG A 116 8.20 20.43 -8.57
C ARG A 116 9.10 19.42 -9.26
N TRP A 117 8.76 18.97 -10.47
CA TRP A 117 9.56 17.93 -11.15
C TRP A 117 11.00 18.34 -11.45
N LEU A 118 11.25 19.63 -11.64
CA LEU A 118 12.58 20.20 -11.89
C LEU A 118 13.24 20.74 -10.63
N ASP A 119 12.55 20.72 -9.49
CA ASP A 119 13.05 21.24 -8.23
C ASP A 119 14.13 20.30 -7.67
N GLN A 120 15.36 20.81 -7.54
CA GLN A 120 16.48 20.01 -7.03
C GLN A 120 16.33 19.68 -5.54
N ASP A 121 15.59 20.48 -4.77
CA ASP A 121 15.38 20.26 -3.34
C ASP A 121 14.54 19.02 -3.06
N THR A 122 13.81 18.53 -4.07
CA THR A 122 13.05 17.27 -3.98
C THR A 122 13.94 16.02 -4.01
N ARG A 123 15.20 16.18 -4.43
CA ARG A 123 16.16 15.08 -4.51
C ARG A 123 16.82 14.76 -3.17
N LEU A 124 16.71 15.67 -2.20
CA LEU A 124 17.27 15.50 -0.86
C LEU A 124 16.15 15.26 0.16
N PRO A 125 16.30 14.29 1.08
CA PRO A 125 15.37 14.14 2.19
C PRO A 125 15.31 15.41 3.04
N ALA A 126 14.12 15.74 3.53
CA ALA A 126 13.97 16.86 4.46
C ALA A 126 14.71 16.53 5.78
N ARG A 127 15.44 17.51 6.33
CA ARG A 127 16.23 17.38 7.57
C ARG A 127 15.85 18.40 8.64
N ASP A 128 14.70 19.05 8.49
CA ASP A 128 14.18 19.89 9.56
C ASP A 128 13.79 19.04 10.78
N PRO A 129 13.70 19.63 11.99
CA PRO A 129 13.42 18.89 13.21
C PRO A 129 12.14 18.03 13.15
N THR A 130 11.12 18.49 12.41
CA THR A 130 9.85 17.75 12.28
C THR A 130 10.01 16.51 11.42
N ALA A 131 10.69 16.65 10.27
CA ALA A 131 11.00 15.52 9.40
C ALA A 131 11.90 14.47 10.08
N LEU A 132 12.88 14.91 10.88
CA LEU A 132 13.75 14.02 11.65
C LEU A 132 12.98 13.28 12.75
N ALA A 133 12.08 13.95 13.47
CA ALA A 133 11.23 13.32 14.46
C ALA A 133 10.29 12.27 13.83
N ALA A 134 9.67 12.58 12.70
CA ALA A 134 8.82 11.64 11.96
C ALA A 134 9.61 10.43 11.43
N LEU A 135 10.84 10.65 10.98
CA LEU A 135 11.73 9.56 10.57
C LEU A 135 12.11 8.69 11.76
N ALA A 136 12.43 9.28 12.91
CA ALA A 136 12.74 8.54 14.13
C ALA A 136 11.56 7.67 14.60
N GLU A 137 10.34 8.19 14.54
CA GLU A 137 9.12 7.43 14.80
C GLU A 137 8.97 6.25 13.82
N ALA A 138 9.12 6.49 12.51
CA ALA A 138 9.01 5.45 11.50
C ALA A 138 10.06 4.34 11.71
N VAL A 139 11.30 4.71 12.02
CA VAL A 139 12.38 3.77 12.34
C VAL A 139 12.05 2.98 13.61
N SER A 140 11.55 3.64 14.65
CA SER A 140 11.15 2.99 15.90
C SER A 140 10.04 1.96 15.69
N LEU A 141 9.02 2.29 14.90
CA LEU A 141 7.94 1.37 14.54
C LEU A 141 8.45 0.13 13.78
N VAL A 142 9.34 0.33 12.81
CA VAL A 142 9.96 -0.77 12.06
C VAL A 142 10.85 -1.63 12.96
N ALA A 143 11.63 -1.01 13.84
CA ALA A 143 12.49 -1.70 14.79
C ALA A 143 11.65 -2.56 15.74
N HIS A 144 10.59 -2.00 16.31
CA HIS A 144 9.66 -2.72 17.17
C HIS A 144 8.98 -3.89 16.43
N GLY A 145 8.46 -3.67 15.23
CA GLY A 145 7.84 -4.74 14.43
C GLY A 145 8.80 -5.87 14.02
N ARG A 146 10.12 -5.62 14.05
CA ARG A 146 11.16 -6.62 13.81
C ARG A 146 11.68 -7.27 15.09
N SER A 147 11.41 -6.68 16.26
CA SER A 147 11.86 -7.22 17.55
C SER A 147 11.07 -8.48 17.93
N PRO A 148 11.63 -9.38 18.75
CA PRO A 148 10.89 -10.55 19.25
C PRO A 148 9.59 -10.15 19.96
N GLU A 149 9.61 -9.07 20.73
CA GLU A 149 8.47 -8.55 21.49
C GLU A 149 7.36 -8.08 20.53
N GLY A 150 7.69 -7.24 19.55
CA GLY A 150 6.70 -6.74 18.59
C GLY A 150 6.15 -7.84 17.68
N ARG A 151 6.98 -8.81 17.28
CA ARG A 151 6.53 -9.99 16.51
C ARG A 151 5.59 -10.87 17.33
N THR A 152 5.87 -11.04 18.63
CA THR A 152 5.00 -11.77 19.56
C THR A 152 3.67 -11.06 19.74
N ALA A 153 3.69 -9.74 19.98
CA ALA A 153 2.48 -8.92 20.11
C ALA A 153 1.61 -8.96 18.85
N LEU A 154 2.22 -8.82 17.66
CA LEU A 154 1.52 -8.90 16.38
C LEU A 154 0.92 -10.30 16.17
N THR A 155 1.68 -11.34 16.52
CA THR A 155 1.21 -12.72 16.41
C THR A 155 0.02 -12.97 17.33
N ALA A 156 0.05 -12.50 18.58
CA ALA A 156 -1.06 -12.61 19.51
C ALA A 156 -2.30 -11.91 18.96
N ALA A 157 -2.17 -10.65 18.54
CA ALA A 157 -3.27 -9.88 17.97
C ALA A 157 -3.90 -10.55 16.73
N ILE A 158 -3.08 -11.13 15.85
CA ILE A 158 -3.58 -11.85 14.66
C ILE A 158 -4.26 -13.18 15.07
N THR A 159 -3.74 -13.87 16.10
CA THR A 159 -4.25 -15.18 16.51
C THR A 159 -5.67 -15.09 17.05
N ASP A 160 -6.03 -13.96 17.65
CA ASP A 160 -7.37 -13.72 18.19
C ASP A 160 -8.41 -13.36 17.12
N GLU A 161 -8.00 -13.14 15.86
CA GLU A 161 -8.91 -12.81 14.78
C GLU A 161 -9.68 -14.05 14.29
N PRO A 162 -11.00 -13.95 14.03
CA PRO A 162 -11.81 -15.06 13.53
C PRO A 162 -11.26 -15.68 12.24
N THR A 163 -10.52 -14.90 11.44
CA THR A 163 -9.93 -15.33 10.17
C THR A 163 -8.76 -16.30 10.31
N MET A 164 -8.30 -16.64 11.53
CA MET A 164 -7.22 -17.62 11.75
C MET A 164 -7.50 -19.02 11.22
N HIS A 165 -8.77 -19.38 10.98
CA HIS A 165 -9.11 -20.63 10.30
C HIS A 165 -8.64 -20.66 8.83
N GLN A 166 -8.19 -19.54 8.26
CA GLN A 166 -7.69 -19.46 6.90
C GLN A 166 -6.22 -19.95 6.80
N PRO A 167 -5.89 -20.87 5.87
CA PRO A 167 -4.53 -21.40 5.73
C PRO A 167 -3.45 -20.34 5.49
N TRP A 168 -3.76 -19.30 4.70
CA TRP A 168 -2.82 -18.23 4.39
C TRP A 168 -2.46 -17.37 5.62
N LEU A 169 -3.40 -17.19 6.55
CA LEU A 169 -3.17 -16.42 7.77
C LEU A 169 -2.37 -17.23 8.79
N ARG A 170 -2.65 -18.54 8.90
CA ARG A 170 -1.79 -19.46 9.67
C ARG A 170 -0.35 -19.44 9.18
N PHE A 171 -0.16 -19.52 7.86
CA PHE A 171 1.18 -19.43 7.26
C PHE A 171 1.88 -18.12 7.64
N LEU A 172 1.18 -16.98 7.55
CA LEU A 172 1.73 -15.69 7.97
C LEU A 172 2.16 -15.69 9.45
N VAL A 173 1.32 -16.20 10.34
CA VAL A 173 1.67 -16.32 11.77
C VAL A 173 2.91 -17.21 11.97
N THR A 174 3.03 -18.31 11.23
CA THR A 174 4.24 -19.14 11.26
C THR A 174 5.47 -18.36 10.81
N GLU A 175 5.38 -17.58 9.73
CA GLU A 175 6.47 -16.71 9.27
C GLU A 175 6.82 -15.62 10.29
N LEU A 176 5.83 -15.06 11.00
CA LEU A 176 6.04 -14.07 12.07
C LEU A 176 6.70 -14.66 13.31
N ARG A 177 6.54 -15.96 13.56
CA ARG A 177 7.21 -16.65 14.67
C ARG A 177 8.64 -17.07 14.34
N ARG A 178 9.02 -17.11 13.06
CA ARG A 178 10.40 -17.44 12.68
C ARG A 178 11.35 -16.37 13.23
N PRO A 179 12.52 -16.76 13.76
CA PRO A 179 13.56 -15.82 14.14
C PRO A 179 13.93 -14.97 12.93
N THR A 180 13.95 -13.65 13.08
CA THR A 180 14.54 -12.78 12.07
C THR A 180 16.04 -13.10 12.08
N THR A 181 16.54 -13.83 11.08
CA THR A 181 17.99 -13.99 10.90
C THR A 181 18.54 -12.59 10.64
N SER A 182 19.12 -11.98 11.66
CA SER A 182 19.85 -10.73 11.49
C SER A 182 20.99 -11.03 10.53
N ARG A 183 20.87 -10.55 9.29
CA ARG A 183 22.04 -10.37 8.44
C ARG A 183 22.85 -9.27 9.13
N GLN A 184 23.87 -9.68 9.88
CA GLN A 184 24.89 -8.76 10.37
C GLN A 184 25.51 -8.08 9.14
N GLY A 185 25.53 -6.75 9.18
CA GLY A 185 26.15 -5.85 8.23
C GLY A 185 26.34 -4.52 8.91
#